data_AF-A0A1Z5KB19-F1
#
_entry.id   AF-A0A1Z5KB19-F1
#
_cell.length_a   1.000
_cell.length_b   1.000
_cell.length_c   1.000
_cell.angle_alpha   90.00
_cell.angle_beta   90.00
_cell.angle_gamma   90.00
#
_symmetry.space_group_name_H-M   'P 1'
#
loop_
_entity.id
_entity.type
_entity.pdbx_description
1 polymer ?
#
loop_
_entity_poly.entity_id
_entity_poly.type
_entity_poly.pdbx_seq_one_letter_code
_entity_poly.pdbx_strand_id
1 'polypeptide(L)'
;MAEANNNNDAAVTIARLTAQLKKLNEANGKYKQLLKLAKERIEKQEQEQQATISNSNATTTDTKQVVAVCQRIQHADQIWALLEWEIVPENEHDVFLSDHPRFLEWKSFPEESALHDFIRRDTGEPLPIPPYSYSPEQSLQIQQEAQAQVAAVTEEFRKFRIQTELAMQQQRATNSEARRNHTTHPSRATSHPPPTPSTQQQQQQQQQQQIEQLQAELQLQDTQWKQAYDVLLAENKALKSTGSEALLASQWRQRYEACLKEKEELHSRLQNLQTEDRYEAKYRDLKESFKLYRKKAKEILEQQHQQQQQNEPGSLSSSSSSSSSDAKLSYLKNLLLQYFLADDDSTRRPMEGAIGMVLQFSPAETQQIEAKRAEKDSWF
;
A
#
# COMPACT_ATOMS: atom_id res chain seq x y z
N MET A 1 -108.54 24.40 22.74
CA MET A 1 -107.89 24.61 21.43
C MET A 1 -106.35 24.50 21.46
N ALA A 2 -105.67 24.40 22.61
CA ALA A 2 -104.21 24.28 22.68
C ALA A 2 -103.65 22.86 22.46
N GLU A 3 -104.43 21.80 22.72
CA GLU A 3 -103.94 20.40 22.63
C GLU A 3 -103.86 19.86 21.19
N ALA A 4 -104.62 20.42 20.24
CA ALA A 4 -104.59 19.98 18.85
C ALA A 4 -103.31 20.39 18.11
N ASN A 5 -102.65 21.48 18.52
CA ASN A 5 -101.41 21.95 17.89
C ASN A 5 -100.20 21.09 18.27
N ASN A 6 -100.16 20.59 19.51
CA ASN A 6 -99.02 19.82 20.02
C ASN A 6 -98.93 18.40 19.40
N ASN A 7 -100.08 17.80 19.06
CA ASN A 7 -100.11 16.51 18.36
C ASN A 7 -99.64 16.61 16.90
N ASN A 8 -99.80 17.76 16.25
CA ASN A 8 -99.37 17.95 14.88
C ASN A 8 -97.84 18.09 14.79
N ASP A 9 -97.22 18.81 15.72
CA ASP A 9 -95.77 18.92 15.81
C ASP A 9 -95.09 17.59 16.15
N ALA A 10 -95.70 16.78 17.03
CA ALA A 10 -95.20 15.43 17.33
C ALA A 10 -95.23 14.52 16.08
N ALA A 11 -96.31 14.57 15.30
CA ALA A 11 -96.44 13.78 14.07
C ALA A 11 -95.41 14.19 13.00
N VAL A 12 -95.17 15.49 12.84
CA VAL A 12 -94.14 16.01 11.91
C VAL A 12 -92.73 15.58 12.35
N THR A 13 -92.46 15.59 13.65
CA THR A 13 -91.16 15.17 14.19
C THR A 13 -90.91 13.68 14.00
N ILE A 14 -91.93 12.84 14.23
CA ILE A 14 -91.88 11.39 13.98
C ILE A 14 -91.67 11.09 12.49
N ALA A 15 -92.37 11.80 11.60
CA ALA A 15 -92.20 11.63 10.16
C ALA A 15 -90.76 11.99 9.71
N ARG A 16 -90.18 13.06 10.27
CA ARG A 16 -88.80 13.48 9.98
C ARG A 16 -87.76 12.47 10.48
N LEU A 17 -87.93 11.94 11.68
CA LEU A 17 -87.07 10.89 12.24
C LEU A 17 -87.15 9.59 11.42
N THR A 18 -88.36 9.21 11.00
CA THR A 18 -88.58 8.02 10.16
C THR A 18 -87.91 8.18 8.79
N ALA A 19 -88.00 9.36 8.18
CA ALA A 19 -87.31 9.67 6.93
C ALA A 19 -85.77 9.66 7.08
N GLN A 20 -85.24 10.14 8.21
CA GLN A 20 -83.81 10.06 8.51
C GLN A 20 -83.34 8.62 8.71
N LEU A 21 -84.09 7.80 9.46
CA LEU A 21 -83.78 6.37 9.64
C LEU A 21 -83.79 5.61 8.31
N LYS A 22 -84.74 5.92 7.42
CA LYS A 22 -84.79 5.31 6.08
C LYS A 22 -83.54 5.66 5.26
N LYS A 23 -83.13 6.93 5.24
CA LYS A 23 -81.89 7.36 4.57
C LYS A 23 -80.65 6.70 5.15
N LEU A 24 -80.61 6.53 6.47
CA LEU A 24 -79.47 5.91 7.16
C LEU A 24 -79.37 4.41 6.86
N ASN A 25 -80.52 3.72 6.75
CA ASN A 25 -80.59 2.33 6.32
C ASN A 25 -80.18 2.14 4.85
N GLU A 26 -80.61 3.03 3.96
CA GLU A 26 -80.19 3.02 2.55
C GLU A 26 -78.68 3.28 2.41
N ALA A 27 -78.12 4.21 3.18
CA ALA A 27 -76.68 4.45 3.22
C ALA A 27 -75.91 3.23 3.74
N ASN A 28 -76.37 2.61 4.84
CA ASN A 28 -75.77 1.37 5.36
C ASN A 28 -75.84 0.22 4.35
N GLY A 29 -76.91 0.11 3.56
CA GLY A 29 -77.00 -0.86 2.47
C GLY A 29 -75.92 -0.66 1.41
N LYS A 30 -75.68 0.60 1.00
CA LYS A 30 -74.63 0.96 0.04
C LYS A 30 -73.23 0.67 0.57
N TYR A 31 -72.96 0.98 1.84
CA TYR A 31 -71.66 0.67 2.48
C TYR A 31 -71.39 -0.83 2.51
N LYS A 32 -72.39 -1.65 2.83
CA LYS A 32 -72.25 -3.12 2.81
C LYS A 32 -71.96 -3.65 1.41
N GLN A 33 -72.59 -3.10 0.37
CA GLN A 33 -72.29 -3.48 -1.02
C GLN A 33 -70.87 -3.09 -1.43
N LEU A 34 -70.41 -1.89 -1.05
CA LEU A 34 -69.05 -1.43 -1.35
C LEU A 34 -67.99 -2.30 -0.68
N LEU A 35 -68.20 -2.67 0.59
CA LEU A 35 -67.30 -3.58 1.32
C LEU A 35 -67.24 -4.97 0.69
N LYS A 36 -68.38 -5.47 0.17
CA LYS A 36 -68.43 -6.75 -0.54
C LYS A 36 -67.59 -6.70 -1.83
N LEU A 37 -67.74 -5.65 -2.63
CA LEU A 37 -66.95 -5.46 -3.85
C LEU A 37 -65.45 -5.27 -3.57
N ALA A 38 -65.10 -4.55 -2.50
CA ALA A 38 -63.70 -4.38 -2.09
C ALA A 38 -63.07 -5.72 -1.69
N LYS A 39 -63.80 -6.55 -0.93
CA LYS A 39 -63.34 -7.88 -0.53
C LYS A 39 -63.12 -8.80 -1.73
N GLU A 40 -64.08 -8.83 -2.66
CA GLU A 40 -63.98 -9.65 -3.88
C GLU A 40 -62.82 -9.21 -4.77
N ARG A 41 -62.53 -7.91 -4.84
CA ARG A 41 -61.38 -7.38 -5.60
C ARG A 41 -60.03 -7.77 -4.97
N ILE A 42 -59.93 -7.76 -3.63
CA ILE A 42 -58.73 -8.19 -2.92
C ILE A 42 -58.49 -9.68 -3.14
N GLU A 43 -59.53 -10.50 -2.99
CA GLU A 43 -59.44 -11.95 -3.20
C GLU A 43 -59.05 -12.30 -4.64
N LYS A 44 -59.59 -11.58 -5.63
CA LYS A 44 -59.19 -11.74 -7.03
C LYS A 44 -57.72 -11.36 -7.26
N GLN A 45 -57.25 -10.28 -6.64
CA GLN A 45 -55.86 -9.84 -6.75
C GLN A 45 -54.88 -10.82 -6.09
N GLU A 46 -55.25 -11.41 -4.95
CA GLU A 46 -54.48 -12.47 -4.29
C GLU A 46 -54.38 -13.72 -5.18
N GLN A 47 -55.49 -14.15 -5.79
CA GLN A 47 -55.50 -15.28 -6.72
C GLN A 47 -54.62 -15.03 -7.97
N GLU A 48 -54.67 -13.83 -8.55
CA GLU A 48 -53.82 -13.44 -9.69
C GLU A 48 -52.32 -13.41 -9.30
N GLN A 49 -51.98 -12.91 -8.11
CA GLN A 49 -50.61 -12.95 -7.59
C GLN A 49 -50.14 -14.38 -7.35
N GLN A 50 -50.97 -15.23 -6.73
CA GLN A 50 -50.65 -16.64 -6.49
C GLN A 50 -50.44 -17.43 -7.79
N ALA A 51 -51.27 -17.16 -8.81
CA ALA A 51 -51.13 -17.76 -10.14
C ALA A 51 -49.86 -17.29 -10.86
N THR A 52 -49.49 -16.01 -10.70
CA THR A 52 -48.23 -15.46 -11.25
C THR A 52 -47.01 -16.13 -10.60
N ILE A 53 -47.01 -16.30 -9.27
CA ILE A 53 -45.94 -17.00 -8.53
C ILE A 53 -45.86 -18.48 -8.90
N SER A 54 -47.01 -19.12 -9.16
CA SER A 54 -47.05 -20.53 -9.55
C SER A 54 -46.55 -20.75 -10.99
N ASN A 55 -46.88 -19.83 -11.92
CA ASN A 55 -46.41 -19.91 -13.30
C ASN A 55 -44.93 -19.53 -13.47
N SER A 56 -44.39 -18.63 -12.64
CA SER A 56 -42.95 -18.32 -12.65
C SER A 56 -42.08 -19.50 -12.22
N ASN A 57 -42.62 -20.46 -11.47
CA ASN A 57 -41.88 -21.64 -11.02
C ASN A 57 -41.95 -22.84 -11.98
N ALA A 58 -42.75 -22.77 -13.05
CA ALA A 58 -43.09 -23.95 -13.87
C ALA A 58 -42.46 -23.99 -15.27
N THR A 59 -41.70 -22.97 -15.71
CA THR A 59 -41.33 -22.88 -17.14
C THR A 59 -39.93 -22.40 -17.53
N THR A 60 -38.98 -22.27 -16.60
CA THR A 60 -37.57 -22.08 -16.97
C THR A 60 -36.70 -23.11 -16.26
N THR A 61 -36.05 -23.97 -17.05
CA THR A 61 -34.86 -24.72 -16.67
C THR A 61 -33.69 -23.74 -16.51
N ASP A 62 -33.82 -22.82 -15.57
CA ASP A 62 -32.78 -21.86 -15.23
C ASP A 62 -31.67 -22.59 -14.50
N THR A 63 -30.56 -22.81 -15.19
CA THR A 63 -29.38 -23.43 -14.59
C THR A 63 -28.71 -22.43 -13.65
N LYS A 64 -28.76 -22.72 -12.34
CA LYS A 64 -28.05 -21.94 -11.33
C LYS A 64 -26.56 -22.29 -11.38
N GLN A 65 -25.71 -21.28 -11.49
CA GLN A 65 -24.27 -21.45 -11.49
C GLN A 65 -23.63 -20.72 -10.31
N VAL A 66 -22.71 -21.38 -9.59
CA VAL A 66 -21.93 -20.73 -8.52
C VAL A 66 -20.86 -19.85 -9.16
N VAL A 67 -20.87 -18.56 -8.86
CA VAL A 67 -19.90 -17.57 -9.36
C VAL A 67 -18.75 -17.36 -8.39
N ALA A 68 -19.04 -17.32 -7.09
CA ALA A 68 -18.03 -17.06 -6.08
C ALA A 68 -18.35 -17.70 -4.73
N VAL A 69 -17.31 -17.93 -3.94
CA VAL A 69 -17.42 -18.25 -2.51
C VAL A 69 -17.07 -17.01 -1.72
N CYS A 70 -18.06 -16.36 -1.12
CA CYS A 70 -17.87 -15.09 -0.45
C CYS A 70 -17.33 -15.24 0.97
N GLN A 71 -17.84 -16.25 1.70
CA GLN A 71 -17.49 -16.48 3.10
C GLN A 71 -17.48 -17.97 3.39
N ARG A 72 -16.65 -18.36 4.36
CA ARG A 72 -16.57 -19.72 4.87
C ARG A 72 -16.47 -19.70 6.39
N ILE A 73 -17.29 -20.49 7.06
CA ILE A 73 -17.27 -20.67 8.52
C ILE A 73 -17.31 -22.17 8.86
N GLN A 74 -16.73 -22.54 9.99
CA GLN A 74 -16.84 -23.89 10.53
C GLN A 74 -17.78 -23.86 11.74
N HIS A 75 -18.83 -24.68 11.72
CA HIS A 75 -19.81 -24.76 12.78
C HIS A 75 -20.34 -26.19 12.92
N ALA A 76 -20.25 -26.75 14.13
CA ALA A 76 -20.76 -28.08 14.49
C ALA A 76 -20.30 -29.19 13.52
N ASP A 77 -18.99 -29.29 13.31
CA ASP A 77 -18.32 -30.25 12.40
C ASP A 77 -18.73 -30.16 10.93
N GLN A 78 -19.42 -29.08 10.55
CA GLN A 78 -19.76 -28.77 9.17
C GLN A 78 -19.12 -27.47 8.72
N ILE A 79 -18.79 -27.41 7.44
CA ILE A 79 -18.33 -26.21 6.77
C ILE A 79 -19.54 -25.54 6.15
N TRP A 80 -19.79 -24.30 6.51
CA TRP A 80 -20.81 -23.48 5.87
C TRP A 80 -20.12 -22.48 4.96
N ALA A 81 -20.53 -22.44 3.70
CA ALA A 81 -20.04 -21.49 2.72
C ALA A 81 -21.18 -20.61 2.23
N LEU A 82 -20.93 -19.30 2.15
CA LEU A 82 -21.82 -18.35 1.50
C LEU A 82 -21.44 -18.28 0.02
N LEU A 83 -22.36 -18.73 -0.82
CA LEU A 83 -22.15 -18.84 -2.25
C LEU A 83 -22.91 -17.74 -2.98
N GLU A 84 -22.24 -17.12 -3.94
CA GLU A 84 -22.86 -16.21 -4.91
C GLU A 84 -23.29 -17.02 -6.13
N TRP A 85 -24.58 -16.96 -6.43
CA TRP A 85 -25.21 -17.67 -7.53
C TRP A 85 -25.61 -16.69 -8.62
N GLU A 86 -25.49 -17.14 -9.86
CA GLU A 86 -25.96 -16.48 -11.06
C GLU A 86 -26.93 -17.40 -11.79
N ILE A 87 -28.06 -16.83 -12.22
CA ILE A 87 -29.05 -17.55 -13.02
C ILE A 87 -28.65 -17.39 -14.48
N VAL A 88 -28.20 -18.48 -15.09
CA VAL A 88 -27.85 -18.50 -16.51
C VAL A 88 -29.05 -19.06 -17.29
N PRO A 89 -29.74 -18.25 -18.10
CA PRO A 89 -30.80 -18.75 -18.96
C PRO A 89 -30.19 -19.66 -20.04
N GLU A 90 -30.78 -20.85 -20.26
CA GLU A 90 -30.27 -21.84 -21.22
C GLU A 90 -30.20 -21.35 -22.70
N ASN A 91 -30.79 -20.20 -23.01
CA ASN A 91 -31.09 -19.76 -24.39
C ASN A 91 -30.50 -18.41 -24.83
N GLU A 92 -29.41 -17.90 -24.25
CA GLU A 92 -28.84 -16.62 -24.70
C GLU A 92 -27.44 -16.74 -25.35
N HIS A 93 -27.44 -16.59 -26.67
CA HIS A 93 -26.27 -16.23 -27.49
C HIS A 93 -25.91 -14.73 -27.39
N ASP A 94 -26.59 -13.95 -26.55
CA ASP A 94 -26.31 -12.52 -26.35
C ASP A 94 -25.32 -12.32 -25.19
N VAL A 95 -24.05 -12.55 -25.52
CA VAL A 95 -22.88 -12.57 -24.61
C VAL A 95 -22.54 -11.20 -24.00
N PHE A 96 -23.30 -10.13 -24.25
CA PHE A 96 -22.77 -8.78 -24.02
C PHE A 96 -23.54 -7.81 -23.11
N LEU A 97 -24.77 -8.08 -22.63
CA LEU A 97 -25.54 -7.01 -21.94
C LEU A 97 -26.48 -7.41 -20.78
N SER A 98 -26.32 -8.56 -20.13
CA SER A 98 -27.22 -8.94 -19.03
C SER A 98 -26.47 -9.01 -17.69
N ASP A 99 -26.67 -8.03 -16.81
CA ASP A 99 -26.45 -8.20 -15.37
C ASP A 99 -27.44 -9.27 -14.89
N HIS A 100 -27.06 -10.55 -14.97
CA HIS A 100 -27.89 -11.63 -14.45
C HIS A 100 -28.11 -11.40 -12.95
N PRO A 101 -29.33 -11.64 -12.45
CA PRO A 101 -29.62 -11.46 -11.04
C PRO A 101 -28.75 -12.42 -10.22
N ARG A 102 -27.90 -11.82 -9.38
CA ARG A 102 -27.07 -12.56 -8.44
C ARG A 102 -27.70 -12.60 -7.07
N PHE A 103 -27.62 -13.75 -6.41
CA PHE A 103 -28.11 -13.91 -5.05
C PHE A 103 -27.14 -14.73 -4.21
N LEU A 104 -27.23 -14.54 -2.90
CA LEU A 104 -26.38 -15.19 -1.92
C LEU A 104 -27.15 -16.30 -1.21
N GLU A 105 -26.54 -17.46 -1.07
CA GLU A 105 -27.14 -18.60 -0.38
C GLU A 105 -26.09 -19.31 0.49
N TRP A 106 -26.49 -19.65 1.72
CA TRP A 106 -25.67 -20.45 2.62
C TRP A 106 -25.85 -21.93 2.31
N LYS A 107 -24.74 -22.65 2.14
CA LYS A 107 -24.73 -24.09 1.94
C LYS A 107 -23.76 -24.77 2.89
N SER A 108 -24.21 -25.89 3.49
CA SER A 108 -23.40 -26.70 4.37
C SER A 108 -22.73 -27.85 3.63
N PHE A 109 -21.53 -28.19 4.08
CA PHE A 109 -20.68 -29.25 3.56
C PHE A 109 -20.11 -30.05 4.73
N PRO A 110 -20.10 -31.39 4.66
CA PRO A 110 -19.57 -32.22 5.73
C PRO A 110 -18.04 -32.14 5.83
N GLU A 111 -17.35 -31.99 4.70
CA GLU A 111 -15.89 -31.98 4.61
C GLU A 111 -15.41 -30.93 3.59
N GLU A 112 -14.14 -30.53 3.69
CA GLU A 112 -13.51 -29.57 2.79
C GLU A 112 -13.42 -30.12 1.35
N SER A 113 -13.21 -31.43 1.21
CA SER A 113 -13.28 -32.17 -0.07
C SER A 113 -14.63 -31.95 -0.78
N ALA A 114 -15.74 -32.08 -0.04
CA ALA A 114 -17.09 -31.91 -0.59
C ALA A 114 -17.35 -30.46 -1.06
N LEU A 115 -16.80 -29.47 -0.36
CA LEU A 115 -16.85 -28.07 -0.80
C LEU A 115 -16.03 -27.87 -2.08
N HIS A 116 -14.81 -28.40 -2.13
CA HIS A 116 -13.96 -28.32 -3.33
C HIS A 116 -14.59 -29.00 -4.54
N ASP A 117 -15.12 -30.21 -4.37
CA ASP A 117 -15.76 -30.97 -5.44
C ASP A 117 -17.03 -30.26 -5.94
N PHE A 118 -17.77 -29.61 -5.03
CA PHE A 118 -18.94 -28.82 -5.40
C PHE A 118 -18.61 -27.56 -6.21
N ILE A 119 -17.44 -26.96 -5.97
CA ILE A 119 -16.97 -25.72 -6.62
C ILE A 119 -16.22 -26.00 -7.93
N ARG A 120 -15.64 -27.20 -8.08
CA ARG A 120 -14.95 -27.63 -9.30
C ARG A 120 -15.97 -27.73 -10.44
N ARG A 121 -16.05 -26.67 -11.26
CA ARG A 121 -16.74 -26.71 -12.55
C ARG A 121 -15.99 -27.68 -13.47
N ASP A 122 -16.72 -28.51 -14.22
CA ASP A 122 -16.13 -29.47 -15.17
C ASP A 122 -15.37 -28.82 -16.35
N THR A 123 -15.40 -27.48 -16.50
CA THR A 123 -14.84 -26.79 -17.69
C THR A 123 -14.14 -25.44 -17.41
N GLY A 124 -13.60 -25.17 -16.21
CA GLY A 124 -12.97 -23.85 -15.94
C GLY A 124 -11.94 -23.77 -14.80
N GLU A 125 -11.44 -22.55 -14.56
CA GLU A 125 -10.54 -22.20 -13.45
C GLU A 125 -11.25 -22.42 -12.10
N PRO A 126 -10.60 -23.08 -11.11
CA PRO A 126 -11.21 -23.35 -9.81
C PRO A 126 -11.52 -22.04 -9.07
N LEU A 127 -12.73 -21.90 -8.52
CA LEU A 127 -13.08 -20.70 -7.75
C LEU A 127 -12.21 -20.61 -6.49
N PRO A 128 -11.66 -19.43 -6.17
CA PRO A 128 -10.86 -19.24 -4.97
C PRO A 128 -11.75 -19.38 -3.73
N ILE A 129 -11.31 -20.21 -2.78
CA ILE A 129 -12.01 -20.39 -1.51
C ILE A 129 -11.39 -19.44 -0.47
N PRO A 130 -12.19 -18.56 0.16
CA PRO A 130 -11.68 -17.67 1.20
C PRO A 130 -11.26 -18.44 2.45
N PRO A 131 -10.34 -17.88 3.26
CA PRO A 131 -10.00 -18.46 4.56
C PRO A 131 -11.23 -18.53 5.47
N TYR A 132 -11.17 -19.39 6.50
CA TYR A 132 -12.22 -19.44 7.51
C TYR A 132 -12.37 -18.07 8.19
N SER A 133 -13.61 -17.62 8.32
CA SER A 133 -13.90 -16.45 9.13
C SER A 133 -13.63 -16.79 10.60
N TYR A 134 -13.23 -15.79 11.37
CA TYR A 134 -12.97 -15.95 12.79
C TYR A 134 -14.20 -16.50 13.51
N SER A 135 -13.96 -17.44 14.43
CA SER A 135 -15.00 -17.87 15.36
C SER A 135 -15.50 -16.67 16.19
N PRO A 136 -16.72 -16.72 16.74
CA PRO A 136 -17.22 -15.66 17.61
C PRO A 136 -16.25 -15.32 18.75
N GLU A 137 -15.62 -16.33 19.35
CA GLU A 137 -14.63 -16.16 20.42
C GLU A 137 -13.35 -15.45 19.93
N GLN A 138 -12.79 -15.87 18.80
CA GLN A 138 -11.63 -15.21 18.21
C GLN A 138 -11.93 -13.77 17.80
N SER A 139 -13.10 -13.53 17.20
CA SER A 139 -13.51 -12.19 16.82
C SER A 139 -13.63 -11.26 18.03
N LEU A 140 -14.13 -11.79 19.16
CA LEU A 140 -14.23 -11.04 20.41
C LEU A 140 -12.85 -10.76 21.00
N GLN A 141 -11.93 -11.72 20.98
CA GLN A 141 -10.55 -11.53 21.46
C GLN A 141 -9.83 -10.45 20.63
N ILE A 142 -9.89 -10.53 19.30
CA ILE A 142 -9.30 -9.52 18.40
C ILE A 142 -9.92 -8.14 18.65
N GLN A 143 -11.24 -8.08 18.85
CA GLN A 143 -11.92 -6.83 19.17
C GLN A 143 -11.45 -6.24 20.50
N GLN A 144 -11.33 -7.06 21.54
CA GLN A 144 -10.83 -6.62 22.85
C GLN A 144 -9.37 -6.17 22.78
N GLU A 145 -8.52 -6.90 22.05
CA GLU A 145 -7.13 -6.53 21.83
C GLU A 145 -7.02 -5.19 21.10
N ALA A 146 -7.75 -5.02 20.00
CA ALA A 146 -7.78 -3.77 19.25
C ALA A 146 -8.26 -2.59 20.13
N GLN A 147 -9.29 -2.80 20.95
CA GLN A 147 -9.75 -1.79 21.91
C GLN A 147 -8.68 -1.45 22.95
N ALA A 148 -7.98 -2.45 23.49
CA ALA A 148 -6.89 -2.24 24.45
C ALA A 148 -5.72 -1.47 23.83
N GLN A 149 -5.36 -1.78 22.58
CA GLN A 149 -4.33 -1.05 21.83
C GLN A 149 -4.72 0.42 21.60
N VAL A 150 -5.97 0.69 21.19
CA VAL A 150 -6.46 2.05 21.02
C VAL A 150 -6.45 2.81 22.35
N ALA A 151 -6.86 2.17 23.44
CA ALA A 151 -6.81 2.76 24.77
C ALA A 151 -5.37 3.08 25.21
N ALA A 152 -4.42 2.17 24.97
CA ALA A 152 -3.01 2.37 25.28
C ALA A 152 -2.42 3.55 24.50
N VAL A 153 -2.63 3.59 23.18
CA VAL A 153 -2.16 4.70 22.31
C VAL A 153 -2.79 6.04 22.73
N THR A 154 -4.07 6.04 23.11
CA THR A 154 -4.76 7.25 23.58
C THR A 154 -4.15 7.76 24.89
N GLU A 155 -3.84 6.87 25.83
CA GLU A 155 -3.17 7.24 27.08
C GLU A 155 -1.72 7.69 26.86
N GLU A 156 -0.99 7.07 25.94
CA GLU A 156 0.35 7.56 25.55
C GLU A 156 0.29 8.95 24.95
N PHE A 157 -0.66 9.22 24.06
CA PHE A 157 -0.85 10.55 23.49
C PHE A 157 -1.22 11.59 24.56
N ARG A 158 -2.05 11.20 25.52
CA ARG A 158 -2.37 12.04 26.69
C ARG A 158 -1.12 12.34 27.51
N LYS A 159 -0.32 11.34 27.84
CA LYS A 159 0.95 11.49 28.59
C LYS A 159 1.92 12.39 27.83
N PHE A 160 2.06 12.19 26.52
CA PHE A 160 2.92 12.99 25.66
C PHE A 160 2.50 14.47 25.67
N ARG A 161 1.19 14.77 25.55
CA ARG A 161 0.68 16.14 25.65
C ARG A 161 1.02 16.78 26.99
N ILE A 162 0.77 16.07 28.09
CA ILE A 162 1.09 16.56 29.44
C ILE A 162 2.60 16.79 29.59
N GLN A 163 3.44 15.86 29.12
CA GLN A 163 4.89 16.00 29.18
C GLN A 163 5.40 17.19 28.37
N THR A 164 4.84 17.43 27.18
CA THR A 164 5.21 18.55 26.33
C THR A 164 4.78 19.87 26.96
N GLU A 165 3.58 19.94 27.54
CA GLU A 165 3.10 21.11 28.26
C GLU A 165 3.96 21.40 29.49
N LEU A 166 4.31 20.37 30.26
CA LEU A 166 5.17 20.48 31.43
C LEU A 166 6.59 20.93 31.05
N ALA A 167 7.15 20.39 29.97
CA ALA A 167 8.46 20.78 29.44
C ALA A 167 8.47 22.25 29.01
N MET A 168 7.43 22.70 28.30
CA MET A 168 7.26 24.12 27.97
C MET A 168 7.12 24.98 29.22
N GLN A 169 6.37 24.53 30.22
CA GLN A 169 6.18 25.26 31.47
C GLN A 169 7.50 25.38 32.25
N GLN A 170 8.29 24.30 32.31
CA GLN A 170 9.61 24.31 32.93
C GLN A 170 10.56 25.25 32.18
N GLN A 171 10.57 25.24 30.85
CA GLN A 171 11.35 26.16 30.03
C GLN A 171 10.92 27.63 30.22
N ARG A 172 9.61 27.88 30.39
CA ARG A 172 9.11 29.23 30.73
C ARG A 172 9.55 29.66 32.12
N ALA A 173 9.52 28.76 33.10
CA ALA A 173 9.95 29.04 34.46
C ALA A 173 11.46 29.37 34.52
N THR A 174 12.31 28.59 33.84
CA THR A 174 13.75 28.85 33.78
C THR A 174 14.07 30.18 33.09
N ASN A 175 13.38 30.51 32.00
CA ASN A 175 13.51 31.81 31.34
C ASN A 175 13.05 32.98 32.25
N SER A 176 11.98 32.77 33.04
CA SER A 176 11.52 33.76 34.00
C SER A 176 12.52 33.96 35.15
N GLU A 177 13.11 32.90 35.68
CA GLU A 177 14.16 32.97 36.71
C GLU A 177 15.43 33.65 36.18
N ALA A 178 15.86 33.32 34.96
CA ALA A 178 16.98 33.98 34.31
C ALA A 178 16.74 35.50 34.18
N ARG A 179 15.53 35.92 33.80
CA ARG A 179 15.13 37.33 33.76
C ARG A 179 15.07 37.99 35.14
N ARG A 180 14.63 37.26 36.17
CA ARG A 180 14.56 37.76 37.55
C ARG A 180 15.96 37.97 38.14
N ASN A 181 16.86 37.01 37.95
CA ASN A 181 18.24 37.09 38.41
C ASN A 181 19.02 38.23 37.72
N HIS A 182 18.71 38.53 36.45
CA HIS A 182 19.29 39.68 35.75
C HIS A 182 18.84 41.03 36.32
N THR A 183 17.69 41.07 37.01
CA THR A 183 17.11 42.31 37.56
C THR A 183 17.50 42.56 39.03
N THR A 184 17.93 41.53 39.76
CA THR A 184 18.16 41.59 41.22
C THR A 184 19.62 41.55 41.66
N HIS A 185 20.59 41.85 40.80
CA HIS A 185 21.96 42.14 41.24
C HIS A 185 22.10 43.64 41.57
N PRO A 186 22.00 44.09 42.84
CA PRO A 186 22.55 45.37 43.24
C PRO A 186 24.08 45.25 43.22
N SER A 187 24.69 45.95 42.26
CA SER A 187 26.14 46.12 42.11
C SER A 187 26.81 46.45 43.44
N ARG A 188 27.62 45.52 43.97
CA ARG A 188 28.59 45.81 45.05
C ARG A 188 29.98 45.90 44.45
N ALA A 189 30.33 47.14 44.11
CA ALA A 189 31.66 47.78 44.10
C ALA A 189 32.86 47.02 43.50
N THR A 190 33.29 47.40 42.28
CA THR A 190 34.69 47.75 41.99
C THR A 190 34.75 48.69 40.77
N SER A 191 35.63 49.68 40.84
CA SER A 191 35.81 50.82 39.93
C SER A 191 35.83 50.48 38.43
N HIS A 192 34.75 50.80 37.71
CA HIS A 192 34.77 51.01 36.26
C HIS A 192 33.84 52.19 35.91
N PRO A 193 34.19 53.01 34.90
CA PRO A 193 33.43 54.21 34.55
C PRO A 193 32.00 53.83 34.10
N PRO A 194 31.02 54.72 34.28
CA PRO A 194 29.62 54.42 34.02
C PRO A 194 29.40 54.05 32.55
N PRO A 195 28.58 53.03 32.23
CA PRO A 195 28.16 52.82 30.86
C PRO A 195 27.39 54.07 30.43
N THR A 196 27.81 54.65 29.30
CA THR A 196 27.14 55.80 28.70
C THR A 196 25.66 55.47 28.43
N PRO A 197 24.71 56.40 28.64
CA PRO A 197 23.27 56.19 28.44
C PRO A 197 22.92 55.71 27.02
N SER A 198 23.84 55.91 26.06
CA SER A 198 23.75 55.39 24.69
C SER A 198 23.71 53.86 24.60
N THR A 199 24.42 53.13 25.47
CA THR A 199 24.52 51.66 25.38
C THR A 199 23.26 50.98 25.90
N GLN A 200 22.65 51.53 26.96
CA GLN A 200 21.37 51.06 27.49
C GLN A 200 20.21 51.35 26.52
N GLN A 201 20.19 52.54 25.90
CA GLN A 201 19.21 52.86 24.86
C GLN A 201 19.35 51.96 23.62
N GLN A 202 20.58 51.62 23.21
CA GLN A 202 20.79 50.67 22.11
C GLN A 202 20.29 49.26 22.45
N GLN A 203 20.54 48.77 23.67
CA GLN A 203 20.01 47.48 24.10
C GLN A 203 18.48 47.46 24.16
N GLN A 204 17.87 48.57 24.60
CA GLN A 204 16.42 48.69 24.68
C GLN A 204 15.78 48.75 23.27
N GLN A 205 16.41 49.46 22.33
CA GLN A 205 16.00 49.47 20.93
C GLN A 205 16.14 48.09 20.27
N GLN A 206 17.22 47.36 20.54
CA GLN A 206 17.39 45.99 20.04
C GLN A 206 16.34 45.03 20.61
N GLN A 207 16.01 45.12 21.90
CA GLN A 207 14.93 44.34 22.48
C GLN A 207 13.56 44.69 21.89
N GLN A 208 13.31 45.98 21.63
CA GLN A 208 12.06 46.42 21.04
C GLN A 208 11.91 45.93 19.59
N GLN A 209 12.99 45.95 18.82
CA GLN A 209 13.04 45.34 17.48
C GLN A 209 12.81 43.82 17.52
N GLN A 210 13.39 43.11 18.49
CA GLN A 210 13.15 41.67 18.64
C GLN A 210 11.69 41.36 19.02
N ILE A 211 11.09 42.16 19.89
CA ILE A 211 9.67 42.00 20.25
C ILE A 211 8.78 42.24 19.03
N GLU A 212 9.08 43.26 18.23
CA GLU A 212 8.34 43.57 17.02
C GLU A 212 8.48 42.46 15.96
N GLN A 213 9.67 41.90 15.80
CA GLN A 213 9.91 40.73 14.93
C GLN A 213 9.10 39.51 15.38
N LEU A 214 9.12 39.18 16.67
CA LEU A 214 8.34 38.07 17.21
C LEU A 214 6.83 38.31 17.09
N GLN A 215 6.37 39.55 17.24
CA GLN A 215 4.96 39.91 17.02
C GLN A 215 4.56 39.76 15.56
N ALA A 216 5.41 40.18 14.62
CA ALA A 216 5.17 40.01 13.18
C ALA A 216 5.15 38.53 12.78
N GLU A 217 6.05 37.72 13.34
CA GLU A 217 6.07 36.26 13.11
C GLU A 217 4.82 35.58 13.66
N LEU A 218 4.37 35.96 14.86
CA LEU A 218 3.13 35.43 15.45
C LEU A 218 1.91 35.80 14.60
N GLN A 219 1.83 37.04 14.09
CA GLN A 219 0.76 37.45 13.18
C GLN A 219 0.79 36.68 11.85
N LEU A 220 1.98 36.38 11.33
CA LEU A 220 2.13 35.58 10.13
C LEU A 220 1.65 34.14 10.37
N GLN A 221 1.97 33.54 11.51
CA GLN A 221 1.45 32.22 11.89
C GLN A 221 -0.08 32.24 12.07
N ASP A 222 -0.65 33.27 12.70
CA ASP A 222 -2.10 33.40 12.87
C ASP A 222 -2.82 33.54 11.52
N THR A 223 -2.26 34.32 10.59
CA THR A 223 -2.82 34.44 9.24
C THR A 223 -2.69 33.15 8.45
N GLN A 224 -1.56 32.44 8.57
CA GLN A 224 -1.36 31.13 7.96
C GLN A 224 -2.36 30.10 8.48
N TRP A 225 -2.59 30.05 9.80
CA TRP A 225 -3.55 29.13 10.40
C TRP A 225 -4.99 29.47 10.03
N LYS A 226 -5.35 30.76 9.95
CA LYS A 226 -6.66 31.18 9.45
C LYS A 226 -6.87 30.75 8.00
N GLN A 227 -5.90 30.98 7.12
CA GLN A 227 -5.97 30.54 5.73
C GLN A 227 -6.11 29.01 5.61
N ALA A 228 -5.33 28.24 6.37
CA ALA A 228 -5.42 26.78 6.38
C ALA A 228 -6.80 26.31 6.86
N TYR A 229 -7.35 26.94 7.90
CA TYR A 229 -8.69 26.65 8.40
C TYR A 229 -9.77 26.98 7.36
N ASP A 230 -9.68 28.13 6.69
CA ASP A 230 -10.63 28.53 5.66
C ASP A 230 -10.61 27.58 4.46
N VAL A 231 -9.42 27.11 4.05
CA VAL A 231 -9.27 26.07 3.01
C VAL A 231 -9.97 24.78 3.43
N LEU A 232 -9.70 24.28 4.65
CA LEU A 232 -10.35 23.07 5.17
C LEU A 232 -11.87 23.22 5.27
N LEU A 233 -12.35 24.40 5.65
CA LEU A 233 -13.78 24.68 5.76
C LEU A 233 -14.45 24.74 4.38
N ALA A 234 -13.76 25.32 3.37
CA ALA A 234 -14.20 25.31 1.99
C ALA A 234 -14.23 23.88 1.41
N GLU A 235 -13.21 23.07 1.68
CA GLU A 235 -13.18 21.65 1.31
C GLU A 235 -14.29 20.87 2.00
N ASN A 236 -14.52 21.07 3.30
CA ASN A 236 -15.59 20.40 4.03
C ASN A 236 -16.98 20.78 3.48
N LYS A 237 -17.16 22.04 3.08
CA LYS A 237 -18.39 22.51 2.43
C LYS A 237 -18.54 21.93 1.02
N ALA A 238 -17.45 21.82 0.26
CA ALA A 238 -17.44 21.16 -1.04
C ALA A 238 -17.80 19.67 -0.89
N LEU A 239 -17.22 18.97 0.08
CA LEU A 239 -17.52 17.56 0.41
C LEU A 239 -18.94 17.33 0.95
N LYS A 240 -19.61 18.38 1.42
CA LYS A 240 -21.01 18.34 1.86
C LYS A 240 -22.00 18.67 0.75
N SER A 241 -21.56 19.18 -0.40
CA SER A 241 -22.47 19.41 -1.53
C SER A 241 -22.68 18.11 -2.30
N THR A 242 -23.94 17.77 -2.57
CA THR A 242 -24.35 16.59 -3.33
C THR A 242 -23.62 16.53 -4.68
N GLY A 243 -22.81 15.48 -4.88
CA GLY A 243 -21.93 15.30 -6.05
C GLY A 243 -20.44 15.21 -5.71
N SER A 244 -20.03 15.62 -4.51
CA SER A 244 -18.64 15.55 -4.03
C SER A 244 -18.21 14.19 -3.49
N GLU A 245 -19.14 13.32 -3.12
CA GLU A 245 -18.85 11.90 -2.85
C GLU A 245 -18.27 11.19 -4.08
N ALA A 246 -18.74 11.53 -5.29
CA ALA A 246 -18.20 10.97 -6.52
C ALA A 246 -16.75 11.44 -6.78
N LEU A 247 -16.43 12.69 -6.46
CA LEU A 247 -15.06 13.22 -6.52
C LEU A 247 -14.17 12.62 -5.43
N LEU A 248 -14.67 12.46 -4.21
CA LEU A 248 -13.93 11.83 -3.13
C LEU A 248 -13.64 10.35 -3.44
N ALA A 249 -14.63 9.63 -3.96
CA ALA A 249 -14.46 8.26 -4.44
C ALA A 249 -13.45 8.19 -5.59
N SER A 250 -13.47 9.15 -6.52
CA SER A 250 -12.46 9.24 -7.59
C SER A 250 -11.06 9.51 -7.04
N GLN A 251 -10.91 10.42 -6.06
CA GLN A 251 -9.62 10.70 -5.43
C GLN A 251 -9.11 9.49 -4.63
N TRP A 252 -10.01 8.75 -3.97
CA TRP A 252 -9.66 7.53 -3.25
C TRP A 252 -9.19 6.44 -4.20
N ARG A 253 -9.88 6.23 -5.33
CA ARG A 253 -9.43 5.32 -6.39
C ARG A 253 -8.06 5.72 -6.90
N GLN A 254 -7.84 7.00 -7.21
CA GLN A 254 -6.56 7.48 -7.71
C GLN A 254 -5.42 7.31 -6.68
N ARG A 255 -5.67 7.61 -5.41
CA ARG A 255 -4.69 7.40 -4.32
C ARG A 255 -4.40 5.91 -4.11
N TYR A 256 -5.42 5.07 -4.18
CA TYR A 256 -5.28 3.62 -4.07
C TYR A 256 -4.47 3.04 -5.23
N GLU A 257 -4.77 3.44 -6.47
CA GLU A 257 -4.01 3.08 -7.66
C GLU A 257 -2.55 3.54 -7.59
N ALA A 258 -2.29 4.76 -7.09
CA ALA A 258 -0.94 5.25 -6.88
C ALA A 258 -0.16 4.42 -5.85
N CYS A 259 -0.77 4.10 -4.70
CA CYS A 259 -0.16 3.22 -3.69
C CYS A 259 0.10 1.80 -4.22
N LEU A 260 -0.81 1.25 -5.04
CA LEU A 260 -0.63 -0.04 -5.69
C LEU A 260 0.56 -0.02 -6.64
N LYS A 261 0.66 1.02 -7.47
CA LYS A 261 1.77 1.20 -8.41
C LYS A 261 3.11 1.35 -7.68
N GLU A 262 3.16 2.13 -6.60
CA GLU A 262 4.36 2.27 -5.77
C GLU A 262 4.77 0.93 -5.12
N LYS A 263 3.78 0.17 -4.63
CA LYS A 263 4.02 -1.19 -4.11
C LYS A 263 4.59 -2.12 -5.18
N GLU A 264 4.05 -2.10 -6.40
CA GLU A 264 4.55 -2.89 -7.53
C GLU A 264 5.98 -2.47 -7.94
N GLU A 265 6.28 -1.17 -7.93
CA GLU A 265 7.61 -0.64 -8.22
C GLU A 265 8.63 -1.06 -7.16
N LEU A 266 8.28 -0.94 -5.87
CA LEU A 266 9.11 -1.40 -4.76
C LEU A 266 9.33 -2.91 -4.81
N HIS A 267 8.28 -3.69 -5.13
CA HIS A 267 8.39 -5.13 -5.31
C HIS A 267 9.32 -5.49 -6.47
N SER A 268 9.20 -4.80 -7.61
CA SER A 268 10.08 -4.98 -8.77
C SER A 268 11.53 -4.62 -8.43
N ARG A 269 11.75 -3.56 -7.64
CA ARG A 269 13.08 -3.16 -7.17
C ARG A 269 13.69 -4.16 -6.21
N LEU A 270 12.90 -4.70 -5.28
CA LEU A 270 13.31 -5.79 -4.38
C LEU A 270 13.69 -7.05 -5.16
N GLN A 271 12.89 -7.42 -6.15
CA GLN A 271 13.16 -8.57 -7.00
C GLN A 271 14.48 -8.38 -7.78
N ASN A 272 14.74 -7.17 -8.30
CA ASN A 272 15.99 -6.86 -8.98
C ASN A 272 17.20 -6.94 -8.02
N LEU A 273 17.08 -6.38 -6.80
CA LEU A 273 18.13 -6.48 -5.79
C LEU A 273 18.41 -7.94 -5.39
N GLN A 274 17.37 -8.76 -5.23
CA GLN A 274 17.53 -10.19 -4.97
C GLN A 274 18.24 -10.91 -6.12
N THR A 275 18.03 -10.49 -7.38
CA THR A 275 18.80 -11.05 -8.49
C THR A 275 20.26 -10.60 -8.49
N GLU A 276 20.56 -9.35 -8.11
CA GLU A 276 21.94 -8.88 -7.96
C GLU A 276 22.68 -9.60 -6.82
N ASP A 277 22.05 -9.74 -5.64
CA ASP A 277 22.60 -10.52 -4.52
C ASP A 277 22.88 -11.97 -4.94
N ARG A 278 22.03 -12.54 -5.80
CA ARG A 278 22.22 -13.88 -6.35
C ARG A 278 23.43 -13.95 -7.29
N TYR A 279 23.72 -12.89 -8.04
CA TYR A 279 24.92 -12.81 -8.87
C TYR A 279 26.18 -12.56 -8.03
N GLU A 280 26.11 -11.72 -7.00
CA GLU A 280 27.21 -11.48 -6.07
C GLU A 280 27.60 -12.76 -5.31
N ALA A 281 26.61 -13.53 -4.84
CA ALA A 281 26.85 -14.82 -4.18
C ALA A 281 27.57 -15.80 -5.12
N LYS A 282 27.10 -15.92 -6.38
CA LYS A 282 27.78 -16.73 -7.40
C LYS A 282 29.21 -16.26 -7.68
N TYR A 283 29.43 -14.95 -7.67
CA TYR A 283 30.75 -14.37 -7.91
C TYR A 283 31.71 -14.65 -6.74
N ARG A 284 31.22 -14.62 -5.49
CA ARG A 284 31.98 -15.05 -4.31
C ARG A 284 32.36 -16.52 -4.38
N ASP A 285 31.40 -17.40 -4.63
CA ASP A 285 31.64 -18.85 -4.75
C ASP A 285 32.67 -19.16 -5.85
N LEU A 286 32.55 -18.48 -7.00
CA LEU A 286 33.49 -18.62 -8.10
C LEU A 286 34.90 -18.17 -7.69
N LYS A 287 35.03 -17.04 -6.99
CA LYS A 287 36.32 -16.52 -6.49
C LYS A 287 36.97 -17.45 -5.46
N GLU A 288 36.18 -18.03 -4.56
CA GLU A 288 36.67 -19.02 -3.59
C GLU A 288 37.11 -20.31 -4.27
N SER A 289 36.35 -20.81 -5.24
CA SER A 289 36.72 -21.98 -6.04
C SER A 289 38.05 -21.77 -6.76
N PHE A 290 38.27 -20.58 -7.33
CA PHE A 290 39.53 -20.23 -8.01
C PHE A 290 40.71 -20.16 -7.03
N LYS A 291 40.47 -19.62 -5.83
CA LYS A 291 41.48 -19.58 -4.76
C LYS A 291 41.86 -21.00 -4.31
N LEU A 292 40.88 -21.89 -4.16
CA LEU A 292 41.10 -23.30 -3.84
C LEU A 292 41.88 -24.00 -4.95
N TYR A 293 41.50 -23.78 -6.20
CA TYR A 293 42.17 -24.37 -7.36
C TYR A 293 43.63 -23.92 -7.45
N ARG A 294 43.91 -22.62 -7.24
CA ARG A 294 45.27 -22.08 -7.20
C ARG A 294 46.09 -22.66 -6.05
N LYS A 295 45.47 -22.84 -4.87
CA LYS A 295 46.12 -23.48 -3.72
C LYS A 295 46.47 -24.94 -4.02
N LYS A 296 45.53 -25.70 -4.57
CA LYS A 296 45.73 -27.10 -4.96
C LYS A 296 46.79 -27.26 -6.06
N ALA A 297 46.78 -26.38 -7.06
CA ALA A 297 47.79 -26.39 -8.12
C ALA A 297 49.20 -26.11 -7.57
N LYS A 298 49.34 -25.19 -6.61
CA LYS A 298 50.62 -24.94 -5.91
C LYS A 298 51.08 -26.16 -5.11
N GLU A 299 50.16 -26.80 -4.39
CA GLU A 299 50.46 -28.00 -3.60
C GLU A 299 50.92 -29.17 -4.47
N ILE A 300 50.28 -29.39 -5.62
CA ILE A 300 50.70 -30.43 -6.59
C ILE A 300 52.11 -30.13 -7.14
N LEU A 301 52.39 -28.86 -7.45
CA LEU A 301 53.71 -28.42 -7.90
C LEU A 301 54.78 -28.65 -6.82
N GLU A 302 54.47 -28.34 -5.57
CA GLU A 302 55.36 -28.55 -4.43
C GLU A 302 55.62 -30.03 -4.15
N GLN A 303 54.58 -30.88 -4.22
CA GLN A 303 54.71 -32.33 -4.10
C GLN A 303 55.59 -32.93 -5.21
N GLN A 304 55.44 -32.48 -6.46
CA GLN A 304 56.34 -32.89 -7.55
C GLN A 304 57.79 -32.47 -7.30
N HIS A 305 57.99 -31.26 -6.76
CA HIS A 305 59.33 -30.75 -6.48
C HIS A 305 60.01 -31.51 -5.32
N GLN A 306 59.25 -31.88 -4.28
CA GLN A 306 59.75 -32.72 -3.18
C GLN A 306 60.03 -34.16 -3.61
N GLN A 307 59.20 -34.75 -4.47
CA GLN A 307 59.47 -36.08 -5.03
C GLN A 307 60.71 -36.11 -5.92
N GLN A 308 61.04 -35.02 -6.62
CA GLN A 308 62.30 -34.89 -7.36
C GLN A 308 63.53 -34.73 -6.45
N GLN A 309 63.37 -34.29 -5.19
CA GLN A 309 64.49 -34.12 -4.25
C GLN A 309 64.78 -35.36 -3.40
N GLN A 310 63.89 -36.36 -3.35
CA GLN A 310 64.09 -37.59 -2.56
C GLN A 310 64.56 -38.83 -3.35
N ASN A 311 64.73 -38.75 -4.67
CA ASN A 311 65.30 -39.83 -5.48
C ASN A 311 66.72 -39.47 -6.01
N GLU A 312 67.72 -39.83 -5.20
CA GLU A 312 69.13 -40.16 -5.46
C GLU A 312 70.11 -39.16 -6.15
N PRO A 313 71.42 -39.22 -5.76
CA PRO A 313 72.49 -38.42 -6.34
C PRO A 313 72.99 -39.04 -7.66
N GLY A 314 73.19 -38.18 -8.66
CA GLY A 314 74.05 -38.48 -9.80
C GLY A 314 73.36 -39.09 -11.02
N SER A 315 72.84 -38.23 -11.89
CA SER A 315 73.07 -38.38 -13.33
C SER A 315 72.80 -37.07 -14.06
N LEU A 316 73.83 -36.62 -14.77
CA LEU A 316 73.81 -35.46 -15.67
C LEU A 316 72.91 -35.73 -16.87
N SER A 317 71.93 -34.86 -17.13
CA SER A 317 71.54 -34.49 -18.50
C SER A 317 70.55 -33.32 -18.53
N SER A 318 71.07 -32.16 -18.96
CA SER A 318 70.45 -31.18 -19.87
C SER A 318 69.04 -30.65 -19.60
N SER A 319 68.95 -29.44 -19.01
CA SER A 319 68.06 -28.35 -19.49
C SER A 319 68.25 -27.06 -18.67
N SER A 320 69.45 -26.48 -18.67
CA SER A 320 69.77 -25.23 -17.95
C SER A 320 69.53 -23.96 -18.78
N SER A 321 68.58 -23.96 -19.72
CA SER A 321 68.17 -22.77 -20.49
C SER A 321 66.71 -22.34 -20.29
N SER A 322 65.87 -23.14 -19.61
CA SER A 322 64.42 -22.88 -19.52
C SER A 322 64.01 -21.82 -18.49
N SER A 323 64.80 -21.58 -17.43
CA SER A 323 64.44 -20.64 -16.37
C SER A 323 64.49 -19.17 -16.83
N SER A 324 65.39 -18.83 -17.75
CA SER A 324 65.47 -17.48 -18.32
C SER A 324 64.35 -17.22 -19.32
N SER A 325 64.03 -18.20 -20.18
CA SER A 325 62.91 -18.08 -21.13
C SER A 325 61.57 -18.00 -20.42
N ASP A 326 61.38 -18.74 -19.32
CA ASP A 326 60.12 -18.77 -18.59
C ASP A 326 59.89 -17.49 -17.76
N ALA A 327 60.98 -16.91 -17.23
CA ALA A 327 60.94 -15.57 -16.62
C ALA A 327 60.62 -14.48 -17.66
N LYS A 328 61.23 -14.54 -18.85
CA LYS A 328 60.92 -13.63 -19.97
C LYS A 328 59.47 -13.78 -20.45
N LEU A 329 58.98 -15.02 -20.56
CA LEU A 329 57.60 -15.31 -20.94
C LEU A 329 56.60 -14.80 -19.90
N SER A 330 56.90 -14.98 -18.62
CA SER A 330 56.07 -14.50 -17.51
C SER A 330 56.04 -12.96 -17.45
N TYR A 331 57.18 -12.32 -17.68
CA TYR A 331 57.28 -10.87 -17.80
C TYR A 331 56.47 -10.35 -18.99
N LEU A 332 56.61 -10.98 -20.16
CA LEU A 332 55.88 -10.62 -21.37
C LEU A 332 54.36 -10.79 -21.21
N LYS A 333 53.89 -11.87 -20.58
CA LYS A 333 52.47 -12.10 -20.28
C LYS A 333 51.89 -10.98 -19.41
N ASN A 334 52.64 -10.54 -18.39
CA ASN A 334 52.20 -9.45 -17.52
C ASN A 334 52.15 -8.10 -18.27
N LEU A 335 53.13 -7.84 -19.13
CA LEU A 335 53.17 -6.65 -19.98
C LEU A 335 52.02 -6.61 -20.98
N LEU A 336 51.72 -7.72 -21.65
CA LEU A 336 50.59 -7.82 -22.58
C LEU A 336 49.24 -7.67 -21.88
N LEU A 337 49.09 -8.26 -20.68
CA LEU A 337 47.87 -8.12 -19.89
C LEU A 337 47.63 -6.67 -19.47
N GLN A 338 48.67 -5.97 -19.01
CA GLN A 338 48.58 -4.54 -18.66
C GLN A 338 48.29 -3.68 -19.88
N TYR A 339 48.89 -4.00 -21.03
CA TYR A 339 48.63 -3.29 -22.29
C TYR A 339 47.16 -3.39 -22.74
N PHE A 340 46.54 -4.58 -22.64
CA PHE A 340 45.13 -4.77 -23.00
C PHE A 340 44.14 -4.13 -22.03
N LEU A 341 44.52 -3.99 -20.75
CA LEU A 341 43.68 -3.40 -19.70
C LEU A 341 43.85 -1.88 -19.56
N ALA A 342 44.93 -1.32 -20.11
CA ALA A 342 45.13 0.12 -20.13
C ALA A 342 44.16 0.78 -21.10
N ASP A 343 43.44 1.82 -20.69
CA ASP A 343 42.52 2.58 -21.55
C ASP A 343 43.20 3.79 -22.21
N ASP A 344 44.33 4.25 -21.67
CA ASP A 344 45.02 5.46 -22.09
C ASP A 344 46.26 5.17 -22.96
N ASP A 345 46.51 6.06 -23.93
CA ASP A 345 47.62 5.88 -24.86
C ASP A 345 48.99 6.15 -24.22
N SER A 346 49.03 6.94 -23.15
CA SER A 346 50.24 7.27 -22.40
C SER A 346 50.87 6.08 -21.68
N THR A 347 50.07 5.13 -21.18
CA THR A 347 50.58 3.89 -20.56
C THR A 347 50.86 2.80 -21.59
N ARG A 348 50.12 2.75 -22.70
CA ARG A 348 50.33 1.78 -23.78
C ARG A 348 51.66 1.98 -24.52
N ARG A 349 52.12 3.22 -24.74
CA ARG A 349 53.38 3.51 -25.49
C ARG A 349 54.64 2.90 -24.84
N PRO A 350 54.93 3.13 -23.54
CA PRO A 350 56.07 2.48 -22.90
C PRO A 350 55.97 0.95 -22.90
N MET A 351 54.75 0.41 -22.79
CA MET A 351 54.51 -1.04 -22.78
C MET A 351 54.79 -1.67 -24.15
N GLU A 352 54.41 -1.04 -25.26
CA GLU A 352 54.77 -1.50 -26.60
C GLU A 352 56.28 -1.50 -26.84
N GLY A 353 56.97 -0.45 -26.40
CA GLY A 353 58.44 -0.39 -26.48
C GLY A 353 59.10 -1.53 -25.68
N ALA A 354 58.61 -1.80 -24.47
CA ALA A 354 59.08 -2.92 -23.66
C ALA A 354 58.76 -4.29 -24.28
N ILE A 355 57.58 -4.48 -24.86
CA ILE A 355 57.19 -5.70 -25.60
C ILE A 355 58.11 -5.90 -26.80
N GLY A 356 58.34 -4.84 -27.60
CA GLY A 356 59.21 -4.86 -28.77
C GLY A 356 60.66 -5.20 -28.42
N MET A 357 61.19 -4.67 -27.31
CA MET A 357 62.53 -5.03 -26.82
C MET A 357 62.62 -6.51 -26.39
N VAL A 358 61.59 -7.01 -25.69
CA VAL A 358 61.56 -8.41 -25.21
C VAL A 358 61.43 -9.40 -26.38
N LEU A 359 60.66 -9.04 -27.41
CA LEU A 359 60.45 -9.83 -28.63
C LEU A 359 61.49 -9.57 -29.73
N GLN A 360 62.43 -8.64 -29.49
CA GLN A 360 63.50 -8.26 -30.42
C GLN A 360 62.96 -7.78 -31.78
N PHE A 361 61.94 -6.93 -31.78
CA PHE A 361 61.46 -6.29 -33.00
C PHE A 361 62.58 -5.47 -33.64
N SER A 362 62.68 -5.59 -34.95
CA SER A 362 63.57 -4.75 -35.73
C SER A 362 63.11 -3.28 -35.65
N PRO A 363 64.02 -2.31 -35.79
CA PRO A 363 63.65 -0.90 -35.83
C PRO A 363 62.60 -0.57 -36.90
N ALA A 364 62.58 -1.32 -38.01
CA ALA A 364 61.60 -1.19 -39.07
C ALA A 364 60.19 -1.66 -38.63
N GLU A 365 60.09 -2.75 -37.88
CA GLU A 365 58.81 -3.25 -37.34
C GLU A 365 58.25 -2.30 -36.28
N THR A 366 59.11 -1.74 -35.43
CA THR A 366 58.71 -0.73 -34.43
C THR A 366 58.17 0.53 -35.11
N GLN A 367 58.81 1.01 -36.19
CA GLN A 367 58.31 2.14 -36.98
C GLN A 367 56.97 1.84 -37.67
N GLN A 368 56.74 0.61 -38.14
CA GLN A 368 55.45 0.24 -38.73
C GLN A 368 54.31 0.24 -37.70
N ILE A 369 54.59 -0.16 -36.46
CA ILE A 369 53.61 -0.14 -35.36
C ILE A 369 53.25 1.29 -34.98
N GLU A 370 54.26 2.17 -34.88
CA GLU A 370 54.05 3.60 -34.64
C GLU A 370 53.26 4.27 -35.78
N ALA A 371 53.55 3.93 -37.04
CA ALA A 371 52.83 4.44 -38.20
C ALA A 371 51.36 3.99 -38.23
N LYS A 372 51.08 2.70 -37.99
CA LYS A 372 49.69 2.19 -37.91
C LYS A 372 48.89 2.79 -36.77
N ARG A 373 49.56 3.14 -35.67
CA ARG A 373 48.94 3.85 -34.55
C ARG A 373 48.57 5.28 -34.93
N ALA A 374 49.49 6.02 -35.55
CA ALA A 374 49.21 7.38 -36.03
C ALA A 374 48.05 7.41 -37.05
N GLU A 375 47.91 6.37 -37.88
CA GLU A 375 46.79 6.20 -38.79
C GLU A 375 45.46 5.95 -38.05
N LYS A 376 45.48 5.18 -36.96
CA LYS A 376 44.30 4.91 -36.13
C LYS A 376 43.84 6.13 -35.33
N ASP A 377 44.78 6.97 -34.88
CA ASP A 377 44.49 8.25 -34.23
C ASP A 377 44.01 9.31 -35.24
N SER A 378 44.34 9.17 -36.52
CA SER A 378 43.89 10.06 -37.61
C SER A 378 42.45 9.79 -38.09
N TRP A 379 41.80 8.72 -37.64
CA TRP A 379 40.40 8.41 -37.96
C TRP A 379 39.42 9.13 -37.02
N PHE A 380 39.88 9.57 -35.85
CA PHE A 380 39.17 10.48 -34.96
C PHE A 380 39.61 11.93 -35.22
#